data_AF-A0A7L8EYA3-F1
#
_entry.id   AF-A0A7L8EYA3-F1
#
_cell.length_a   1.000
_cell.length_b   1.000
_cell.length_c   1.000
_cell.angle_alpha   90.00
_cell.angle_beta   90.00
_cell.angle_gamma   90.00
#
_symmetry.space_group_name_H-M   'P 1'
#
loop_
_entity.id
_entity.type
_entity.pdbx_description
1 polymer ?
#
loop_
_entity_poly.entity_id
_entity_poly.type
_entity_poly.pdbx_seq_one_letter_code
_entity_poly.pdbx_strand_id
1 'polypeptide(L)'
;MHLFIRFFNCGQVVFRSSTSTPRCDFIVQDTSFLLENIISHFDIYPLLNLKQEDFLCFKEALLLIKEKKHLTKEGLDKIKSLNLEMNSNRLR
;
A
#
# COMPACT_ATOMS: atom_id res chain seq x y z
N MET A 1 -6.96 11.09 -12.77
CA MET A 1 -5.94 10.25 -12.11
C MET A 1 -4.50 10.51 -12.58
N HIS A 2 -4.22 10.86 -13.85
CA HIS A 2 -2.84 11.06 -14.32
C HIS A 2 -2.02 12.15 -13.57
N LEU A 3 -2.67 13.12 -12.94
CA LEU A 3 -1.99 14.10 -12.10
C LEU A 3 -1.31 13.45 -10.88
N PHE A 4 -1.82 12.32 -10.37
CA PHE A 4 -1.17 11.61 -9.27
C PHE A 4 0.16 10.99 -9.68
N ILE A 5 0.30 10.54 -10.94
CA ILE A 5 1.59 10.07 -11.46
C ILE A 5 2.62 11.18 -11.38
N ARG A 6 2.25 12.41 -11.77
CA ARG A 6 3.13 13.58 -11.70
C ARG A 6 3.42 14.00 -10.26
N PHE A 7 2.39 13.99 -9.40
CA PHE A 7 2.51 14.41 -8.01
C PHE A 7 3.43 13.48 -7.19
N PHE A 8 3.19 12.16 -7.27
CA PHE A 8 4.01 11.17 -6.56
C PHE A 8 5.27 10.77 -7.32
N ASN A 9 5.45 11.27 -8.55
CA ASN A 9 6.53 10.89 -9.46
C ASN A 9 6.69 9.36 -9.63
N CYS A 10 5.58 8.62 -9.55
CA CYS A 10 5.56 7.16 -9.67
C CYS A 10 4.16 6.63 -9.99
N GLY A 11 4.08 5.33 -10.26
CA GLY A 11 2.83 4.62 -10.48
C GLY A 11 2.27 4.78 -11.89
N GLN A 12 1.08 4.22 -12.08
CA GLN A 12 0.38 4.21 -13.36
C GLN A 12 -1.13 4.32 -13.14
N VAL A 13 -1.85 4.73 -14.19
CA VAL A 13 -3.31 4.74 -14.20
C VAL A 13 -3.78 3.64 -15.13
N VAL A 14 -4.61 2.74 -14.60
CA VAL A 14 -5.15 1.59 -15.33
C VAL A 14 -6.66 1.70 -15.39
N PHE A 15 -7.24 1.49 -16.56
CA PHE A 15 -8.69 1.42 -16.72
C PHE A 15 -9.20 0.06 -16.25
N ARG A 16 -10.30 0.04 -15.51
CA ARG A 16 -10.97 -1.21 -15.12
C ARG A 16 -11.67 -1.81 -16.34
N SER A 17 -11.74 -3.13 -16.37
CA SER A 17 -12.30 -3.89 -17.51
C SER A 17 -13.80 -3.66 -17.75
N SER A 18 -14.55 -3.23 -16.72
CA SER A 18 -15.97 -2.91 -16.87
C SER A 18 -16.17 -1.69 -17.75
N THR A 19 -16.75 -1.90 -18.92
CA THR A 19 -17.09 -0.84 -19.88
C THR A 19 -18.41 -0.14 -19.55
N SER A 20 -19.31 -0.81 -18.81
CA SER A 20 -20.60 -0.24 -18.39
C SER A 20 -20.45 0.86 -17.34
N THR A 21 -19.39 0.82 -16.53
CA THR A 21 -19.05 1.87 -15.58
C THR A 21 -17.57 2.22 -15.71
N PRO A 22 -17.21 3.14 -16.63
CA PRO A 22 -15.80 3.46 -16.88
C PRO A 22 -15.17 4.03 -15.61
N ARG A 23 -14.21 3.30 -15.05
CA ARG A 23 -13.46 3.65 -13.85
C ARG A 23 -11.98 3.39 -14.10
N CYS A 24 -11.12 4.12 -13.40
CA CYS A 24 -9.69 3.90 -13.44
C CYS A 24 -9.10 3.94 -12.03
N ASP A 25 -8.01 3.19 -11.85
CA ASP A 25 -7.30 3.08 -10.59
C ASP A 25 -5.88 3.65 -10.78
N PHE A 26 -5.40 4.46 -9.82
CA PHE A 26 -3.99 4.81 -9.72
C PHE A 26 -3.29 3.74 -8.88
N ILE A 27 -2.25 3.13 -9.43
CA ILE A 27 -1.60 1.94 -8.85
C ILE A 27 -0.09 2.13 -8.81
N VAL A 28 0.51 1.85 -7.66
CA VAL A 28 1.97 1.74 -7.46
C VAL A 28 2.25 0.31 -6.99
N GLN A 29 3.08 -0.42 -7.73
CA GLN A 29 3.46 -1.81 -7.39
C GLN A 29 4.94 -1.96 -7.07
N ASP A 30 5.78 -1.03 -7.55
CA ASP A 30 7.21 -1.06 -7.28
C ASP A 30 7.48 -0.77 -5.80
N THR A 31 8.14 -1.71 -5.13
CA THR A 31 8.42 -1.63 -3.69
C THR A 31 9.29 -0.43 -3.33
N SER A 32 10.23 -0.05 -4.21
CA SER A 32 11.13 1.10 -3.97
C SER A 32 10.32 2.39 -4.01
N PHE A 33 9.48 2.59 -5.02
CA PHE A 33 8.59 3.76 -5.08
C PHE A 33 7.55 3.78 -3.95
N LEU A 34 7.04 2.61 -3.53
CA LEU A 34 6.16 2.53 -2.37
C LEU A 34 6.85 3.05 -1.11
N LEU A 35 8.10 2.63 -0.86
CA LEU A 35 8.88 3.05 0.31
C LEU A 35 9.29 4.52 0.24
N GLU A 36 9.81 4.97 -0.90
CA GLU A 36 10.41 6.30 -1.04
C GLU A 36 9.38 7.41 -1.21
N ASN A 37 8.31 7.15 -1.98
CA ASN A 37 7.35 8.19 -2.34
C ASN A 37 6.06 8.06 -1.53
N ILE A 38 5.48 6.86 -1.47
CA ILE A 38 4.15 6.68 -0.88
C ILE A 38 4.21 6.66 0.66
N ILE A 39 5.06 5.81 1.25
CA ILE A 39 5.23 5.74 2.71
C ILE A 39 5.71 7.09 3.26
N SER A 40 6.74 7.68 2.64
CA SER A 40 7.28 8.98 3.06
C SER A 40 6.21 10.08 3.08
N HIS A 41 5.33 10.13 2.07
CA HIS A 41 4.24 11.09 2.04
C HIS A 41 3.26 10.91 3.20
N PHE A 42 2.79 9.69 3.45
CA PHE A 42 1.80 9.43 4.51
C PHE A 42 2.40 9.41 5.93
N ASP A 43 3.73 9.31 6.05
CA ASP A 43 4.43 9.59 7.31
C ASP A 43 4.38 11.09 7.65
N ILE A 44 4.53 11.97 6.65
CA ILE A 44 4.45 13.43 6.83
C ILE A 44 2.98 13.90 6.94
N TYR A 45 2.09 13.26 6.17
CA TYR A 45 0.67 13.59 6.09
C TYR A 45 -0.19 12.37 6.46
N PRO A 46 -0.35 12.07 7.77
CA PRO A 46 -1.10 10.91 8.21
C PRO A 46 -2.57 10.94 7.80
N LEU A 47 -3.15 9.76 7.63
CA LEU A 47 -4.58 9.61 7.42
C LEU A 47 -5.31 9.85 8.75
N LEU A 48 -6.43 10.56 8.70
CA LEU A 48 -7.18 10.95 9.90
C LEU A 48 -8.38 10.04 10.20
N ASN A 49 -8.32 8.79 9.74
CA ASN A 49 -9.39 7.80 9.92
C ASN A 49 -8.80 6.40 10.13
N LEU A 50 -9.66 5.39 10.27
CA LEU A 50 -9.26 3.99 10.54
C LEU A 50 -8.25 3.42 9.52
N LYS A 51 -8.21 3.98 8.30
CA LYS A 51 -7.22 3.59 7.28
C LYS A 51 -5.78 3.91 7.70
N GLN A 52 -5.56 4.77 8.68
CA GLN A 52 -4.25 4.99 9.26
C GLN A 52 -3.69 3.71 9.86
N GLU A 53 -4.51 2.94 10.56
CA GLU A 53 -4.09 1.67 11.15
C GLU A 53 -3.78 0.64 10.06
N ASP A 54 -4.57 0.60 8.99
CA ASP A 54 -4.28 -0.23 7.81
C ASP A 54 -2.96 0.16 7.14
N PHE A 55 -2.69 1.47 7.04
CA PHE A 55 -1.45 2.02 6.52
C PHE A 55 -0.25 1.63 7.39
N LEU A 56 -0.37 1.65 8.72
CA LEU A 56 0.69 1.23 9.62
C LEU A 56 1.04 -0.26 9.44
N CYS A 57 0.03 -1.14 9.35
CA CYS A 57 0.26 -2.55 9.04
C CYS A 57 0.94 -2.74 7.66
N PHE A 58 0.48 -1.99 6.65
CA PHE A 58 1.07 -2.02 5.31
C PHE A 58 2.53 -1.55 5.31
N LYS A 59 2.84 -0.46 6.03
CA LYS A 59 4.19 0.08 6.20
C LYS A 59 5.10 -0.96 6.86
N GLU A 60 4.66 -1.58 7.95
CA GLU A 60 5.44 -2.61 8.65
C GLU A 60 5.75 -3.80 7.74
N ALA A 61 4.77 -4.27 6.96
CA ALA A 61 4.97 -5.34 5.99
C ALA A 61 5.99 -4.96 4.91
N LEU A 62 5.94 -3.73 4.38
CA LEU A 62 6.92 -3.24 3.41
C LEU A 62 8.33 -3.14 3.97
N LEU A 63 8.50 -2.78 5.25
CA LEU A 63 9.80 -2.76 5.91
C LEU A 63 10.39 -4.17 6.05
N LEU A 64 9.56 -5.17 6.41
CA LEU A 64 9.98 -6.58 6.40
C LEU A 64 10.38 -7.05 4.99
N ILE A 65 9.72 -6.54 3.95
CA ILE A 65 10.10 -6.82 2.56
C ILE A 65 11.45 -6.18 2.23
N LYS A 66 11.64 -4.90 2.58
CA LYS A 66 12.89 -4.14 2.39
C LYS A 66 14.09 -4.85 3.03
N GLU A 67 13.91 -5.37 4.23
CA GLU A 67 14.93 -6.10 4.99
C GLU A 67 15.11 -7.57 4.55
N LYS A 68 14.39 -8.00 3.50
CA LYS A 68 14.33 -9.38 3.00
C LYS A 68 13.85 -10.42 4.04
N LYS A 69 13.31 -9.98 5.18
CA LYS A 69 12.77 -10.85 6.24
C LYS A 69 11.56 -11.66 5.78
N HIS A 70 10.80 -11.17 4.80
CA HIS A 70 9.70 -11.91 4.17
C HIS A 70 10.11 -13.28 3.57
N LEU A 71 11.41 -13.52 3.34
CA LEU A 71 11.95 -14.80 2.88
C LEU A 71 12.16 -15.83 4.01
N THR A 72 11.99 -15.40 5.26
CA THR A 72 12.06 -16.28 6.45
C THR A 72 10.65 -16.69 6.87
N LYS A 73 10.53 -17.82 7.57
CA LYS A 73 9.25 -18.27 8.11
C LYS A 73 8.68 -17.25 9.08
N GLU A 74 9.51 -16.74 9.98
CA GLU A 74 9.13 -15.77 11.01
C GLU A 74 8.63 -14.46 10.37
N GLY A 75 9.36 -13.94 9.37
CA GLY A 75 8.96 -12.72 8.67
C GLY A 75 7.69 -12.92 7.83
N LEU A 76 7.53 -14.07 7.18
CA LEU A 76 6.30 -14.38 6.45
C LEU A 76 5.09 -14.52 7.38
N ASP A 77 5.26 -15.20 8.52
CA ASP A 77 4.18 -15.38 9.50
C ASP A 77 3.77 -14.04 10.14
N LYS A 78 4.73 -13.11 10.33
CA LYS A 78 4.43 -11.74 10.74
C LYS A 78 3.67 -10.94 9.67
N ILE A 79 4.01 -11.08 8.39
CA ILE A 79 3.24 -10.43 7.31
C ILE A 79 1.81 -10.98 7.26
N LYS A 80 1.62 -12.29 7.47
CA LYS A 80 0.29 -12.89 7.54
C LYS A 80 -0.54 -12.32 8.70
N SER A 81 0.05 -12.17 9.89
CA SER A 81 -0.70 -11.60 11.02
C SER A 81 -1.09 -10.14 10.76
N LEU A 82 -0.19 -9.33 10.19
CA LEU A 82 -0.52 -7.95 9.77
C LEU A 82 -1.67 -7.90 8.74
N ASN A 83 -1.73 -8.87 7.82
CA ASN A 83 -2.81 -8.96 6.84
C ASN A 83 -4.17 -9.28 7.49
N LEU A 84 -4.18 -10.06 8.56
CA LEU A 84 -5.40 -10.36 9.34
C LEU A 84 -5.90 -9.15 10.12
N GLU A 85 -5.06 -8.14 10.36
CA GLU A 85 -5.43 -6.93 11.10
C GLU A 85 -5.75 -5.74 10.20
N MET A 86 -5.76 -5.89 8.87
CA MET A 86 -5.94 -4.76 7.93
C MET A 86 -7.22 -4.83 7.10
N ASN A 87 -7.64 -3.66 6.60
CA ASN A 87 -8.77 -3.47 5.69
C ASN A 87 -10.07 -4.08 6.25
N SER A 88 -10.81 -4.86 5.45
CA SER A 88 -12.06 -5.48 5.88
C SER A 88 -11.90 -6.42 7.08
N ASN A 89 -10.71 -6.99 7.31
CA ASN A 89 -10.47 -7.84 8.47
C ASN A 89 -10.42 -7.04 9.78
N ARG A 90 -10.06 -5.76 9.74
CA ARG A 90 -10.01 -4.89 10.93
C ARG A 90 -11.37 -4.63 11.57
N LEU A 91 -12.42 -4.67 10.75
CA LEU A 91 -13.80 -4.43 11.18
C LEU A 91 -14.59 -5.71 11.43
N ARG A 92 -13.97 -6.87 11.22
CA ARG A 92 -14.60 -8.18 11.36
C ARG A 92 -14.40 -8.72 12.77
#